data_AF-A0A1S3JXF0-F1
#
_entry.id   AF-A0A1S3JXF0-F1
#
_cell.length_a   1.000
_cell.length_b   1.000
_cell.length_c   1.000
_cell.angle_alpha   90.00
_cell.angle_beta   90.00
_cell.angle_gamma   90.00
#
_symmetry.space_group_name_H-M   'P 1'
#
loop_
_entity.id
_entity.type
_entity.pdbx_description
1 polymer ?
#
loop_
_entity_poly.entity_id
_entity_poly.type
_entity_poly.pdbx_seq_one_letter_code
_entity_poly.pdbx_strand_id
1 'polypeptide(L)'
;MPAGHREFLNAIENGPSLRNHVRLSRDDGVRKAYNKCIQALTEFRSYHFTVTVKYVLLQSYKKNGKSSNNTDAQGAGGTYLVSFLKSTRDQTARCFLGDRETGQMKWQADDMDLEGLKMKESSSLLHPGTNLIVKSKSDQEIFKEDH
;
A
#
# COMPACT_ATOMS: atom_id res chain seq x y z
N MET A 1 -5.38 -23.40 6.27
CA MET A 1 -6.81 -23.16 5.92
C MET A 1 -7.62 -24.37 6.31
N PRO A 2 -8.51 -24.28 7.33
CA PRO A 2 -9.47 -25.33 7.68
C PRO A 2 -10.36 -25.75 6.50
N ALA A 3 -10.93 -26.96 6.55
CA ALA A 3 -11.75 -27.51 5.46
C ALA A 3 -12.94 -26.61 5.08
N GLY A 4 -13.75 -26.20 6.06
CA GLY A 4 -14.91 -25.33 5.80
C GLY A 4 -14.56 -23.98 5.17
N HIS A 5 -13.37 -23.42 5.47
CA HIS A 5 -12.95 -22.17 4.83
C HIS A 5 -12.61 -22.39 3.35
N ARG A 6 -11.98 -23.53 3.02
CA ARG A 6 -11.66 -23.88 1.63
C ARG A 6 -12.93 -24.16 0.83
N GLU A 7 -13.89 -24.88 1.41
CA GLU A 7 -15.19 -25.12 0.80
C GLU A 7 -15.94 -23.82 0.51
N PHE A 8 -15.92 -22.88 1.44
CA PHE A 8 -16.50 -21.55 1.24
C PHE A 8 -15.85 -20.79 0.07
N LEU A 9 -14.51 -20.77 -0.01
CA LEU A 9 -13.83 -20.14 -1.15
C LEU A 9 -14.19 -20.80 -2.47
N ASN A 10 -14.23 -22.14 -2.52
CA ASN A 10 -14.64 -22.87 -3.71
C ASN A 10 -16.08 -22.54 -4.11
N ALA A 11 -16.99 -22.35 -3.15
CA ALA A 11 -18.36 -21.96 -3.43
C ALA A 11 -18.45 -20.54 -4.04
N ILE A 12 -17.65 -19.59 -3.54
CA ILE A 12 -17.56 -18.24 -4.13
C ILE A 12 -16.99 -18.31 -5.54
N GLU A 13 -15.93 -19.08 -5.77
CA GLU A 13 -15.25 -19.19 -7.07
C GLU A 13 -16.16 -19.80 -8.14
N ASN A 14 -16.96 -20.81 -7.80
CA ASN A 14 -17.92 -21.43 -8.71
C ASN A 14 -19.23 -20.62 -8.89
N GLY A 15 -19.40 -19.55 -8.12
CA GLY A 15 -20.58 -18.67 -8.21
C GLY A 15 -20.54 -17.73 -9.43
N PRO A 16 -21.64 -17.00 -9.69
CA PRO A 16 -21.67 -16.00 -10.75
C PRO A 16 -20.71 -14.84 -10.47
N SER A 17 -20.09 -14.31 -11.52
CA SER A 17 -19.15 -13.19 -11.39
C SER A 17 -19.85 -11.88 -11.02
N LEU A 18 -19.62 -11.42 -9.79
CA LEU A 18 -20.08 -10.11 -9.31
C LEU A 18 -19.56 -8.98 -10.21
N ARG A 19 -18.30 -9.03 -10.63
CA ARG A 19 -17.71 -8.00 -11.49
C ARG A 19 -18.43 -7.88 -12.83
N ASN A 20 -18.79 -9.02 -13.44
CA ASN A 20 -19.55 -9.01 -14.69
C ASN A 20 -20.97 -8.47 -14.49
N HIS A 21 -21.62 -8.85 -13.39
CA HIS A 21 -22.93 -8.31 -13.03
C HIS A 21 -22.90 -6.77 -12.89
N VAL A 22 -21.93 -6.23 -12.14
CA VAL A 22 -21.76 -4.77 -11.96
C VAL A 22 -21.46 -4.08 -13.29
N ARG A 23 -20.67 -4.70 -14.18
CA ARG A 23 -20.36 -4.15 -15.51
C ARG A 23 -21.59 -4.02 -16.41
N LEU A 24 -22.49 -5.00 -16.34
CA LEU A 24 -23.73 -5.03 -17.12
C LEU A 24 -24.85 -4.18 -16.48
N SER A 25 -24.74 -3.88 -15.18
CA SER A 25 -25.69 -3.04 -14.48
C SER A 25 -25.78 -1.63 -15.08
N ARG A 26 -27.00 -1.09 -15.09
CA ARG A 26 -27.29 0.31 -15.43
C ARG A 26 -27.33 1.22 -14.21
N ASP A 27 -27.22 0.65 -13.01
CA ASP A 27 -27.21 1.38 -11.76
C ASP A 27 -25.78 1.79 -11.37
N ASP A 28 -25.52 3.10 -11.39
CA ASP A 28 -24.24 3.67 -11.00
C ASP A 28 -23.97 3.56 -9.50
N GLY A 29 -25.00 3.44 -8.65
CA GLY A 29 -24.88 3.18 -7.22
C GLY A 29 -24.21 1.84 -6.95
N VAL A 30 -24.61 0.79 -7.68
CA VAL A 30 -23.99 -0.55 -7.60
C VAL A 30 -22.52 -0.51 -8.02
N ARG A 31 -22.20 0.24 -9.09
CA ARG A 31 -20.81 0.41 -9.53
C ARG A 31 -19.97 1.18 -8.51
N LYS A 32 -20.50 2.27 -7.96
CA LYS A 32 -19.83 3.07 -6.92
C LYS A 32 -19.55 2.22 -5.68
N ALA A 33 -20.52 1.41 -5.24
CA ALA A 33 -20.33 0.51 -4.10
C ALA A 33 -19.24 -0.54 -4.38
N TYR A 34 -19.26 -1.19 -5.54
CA TYR A 34 -18.22 -2.14 -5.95
C TYR A 34 -16.84 -1.48 -5.97
N ASN A 35 -16.71 -0.30 -6.58
CA ASN A 35 -15.46 0.44 -6.65
C ASN A 35 -14.92 0.84 -5.26
N LYS A 36 -15.79 1.24 -4.33
CA LYS A 36 -15.40 1.49 -2.93
C LYS A 36 -14.79 0.25 -2.27
N CYS A 37 -15.34 -0.94 -2.51
CA CYS A 37 -14.76 -2.18 -2.00
C CYS A 37 -13.38 -2.47 -2.59
N ILE A 38 -13.22 -2.31 -3.91
CA ILE A 38 -11.91 -2.48 -4.57
C ILE A 38 -10.90 -1.46 -4.05
N GLN A 39 -11.33 -0.23 -3.80
CA GLN A 39 -10.50 0.82 -3.23
C GLN A 39 -10.00 0.47 -1.84
N ALA A 40 -10.91 0.13 -0.92
CA ALA A 40 -10.55 -0.28 0.44
C ALA A 40 -9.59 -1.49 0.44
N LEU A 41 -9.81 -2.47 -0.45
CA LEU A 41 -8.93 -3.63 -0.60
C LEU A 41 -7.55 -3.29 -1.17
N THR A 42 -7.45 -2.26 -2.00
CA THR A 42 -6.18 -1.79 -2.55
C THR A 42 -5.40 -1.01 -1.50
N GLU A 43 -6.06 -0.10 -0.79
CA GLU A 43 -5.49 0.65 0.34
C GLU A 43 -4.97 -0.29 1.44
N PHE A 44 -5.76 -1.30 1.81
CA PHE A 44 -5.34 -2.34 2.76
C PHE A 44 -4.04 -3.05 2.31
N ARG A 45 -3.94 -3.42 1.03
CA ARG A 45 -2.75 -4.11 0.50
C ARG A 45 -1.54 -3.18 0.41
N SER A 46 -1.73 -1.91 0.09
CA SER A 46 -0.68 -0.88 0.15
C SER A 46 -0.16 -0.72 1.58
N TYR A 47 -1.05 -0.64 2.56
CA TYR A 47 -0.65 -0.57 3.96
C TYR A 47 0.09 -1.84 4.42
N HIS A 48 -0.41 -3.03 4.05
CA HIS A 48 0.25 -4.29 4.35
C HIS A 48 1.65 -4.39 3.73
N PHE A 49 1.84 -3.87 2.51
CA PHE A 49 3.16 -3.75 1.90
C PHE A 49 4.10 -2.92 2.77
N THR A 50 3.67 -1.73 3.18
CA THR A 50 4.44 -0.84 4.07
C THR A 50 4.83 -1.52 5.38
N VAL A 51 3.87 -2.22 6.02
CA VAL A 51 4.11 -2.98 7.25
C VAL A 51 5.14 -4.09 7.02
N THR A 52 4.97 -4.88 5.96
CA THR A 52 5.87 -6.00 5.64
C THR A 52 7.29 -5.52 5.37
N VAL A 53 7.44 -4.43 4.63
CA VAL A 53 8.75 -3.83 4.36
C VAL A 53 9.43 -3.36 5.64
N LYS A 54 8.71 -2.63 6.51
CA LYS A 54 9.27 -2.06 7.74
C LYS A 54 9.64 -3.12 8.78
N TYR A 55 8.80 -4.14 8.95
CA TYR A 55 8.90 -5.07 10.08
C TYR A 55 9.47 -6.44 9.72
N VAL A 56 9.43 -6.85 8.46
CA VAL A 56 10.00 -8.14 8.02
C VAL A 56 11.30 -7.90 7.27
N LEU A 57 11.22 -7.18 6.14
CA LEU A 57 12.36 -6.99 5.25
C LEU A 57 13.46 -6.20 5.95
N LEU A 58 13.20 -4.94 6.34
CA LEU A 58 14.20 -4.06 6.95
C LEU A 58 14.83 -4.65 8.22
N GLN A 59 14.07 -5.39 9.02
CA GLN A 59 14.60 -6.05 10.22
C GLN A 59 15.52 -7.21 9.87
N SER A 60 15.18 -8.00 8.84
CA SER A 60 16.04 -9.07 8.32
C SER A 60 17.38 -8.50 7.82
N TYR A 61 17.36 -7.38 7.10
CA TYR A 61 18.59 -6.72 6.63
C TYR A 61 19.47 -6.22 7.78
N LYS A 62 18.87 -5.61 8.80
CA LYS A 62 19.60 -5.12 9.98
C LYS A 62 20.25 -6.26 10.76
N LYS A 63 19.54 -7.39 10.91
CA LYS A 63 20.05 -8.57 11.63
C LYS A 63 21.21 -9.24 10.89
N ASN A 64 21.18 -9.28 9.57
CA ASN A 64 22.20 -9.95 8.75
C ASN A 64 23.43 -9.06 8.44
N GLY A 65 23.53 -7.87 9.06
CA GLY A 65 24.70 -7.00 9.14
C GLY A 65 25.55 -6.86 7.87
N LYS A 66 25.30 -5.83 7.03
CA LYS A 66 26.20 -5.20 6.04
C LYS A 66 27.21 -6.10 5.25
N SER A 67 26.98 -7.39 5.12
CA SER A 67 27.82 -8.30 4.33
C SER A 67 26.98 -8.92 3.23
N SER A 68 26.67 -8.10 2.24
CA SER A 68 26.76 -8.49 0.84
C SER A 68 26.35 -7.30 -0.01
N ASN A 69 27.27 -6.94 -0.89
CA ASN A 69 27.04 -6.01 -1.99
C ASN A 69 25.74 -6.37 -2.71
N ASN A 70 24.73 -5.50 -2.65
CA ASN A 70 23.65 -5.32 -3.64
C ASN A 70 22.90 -6.54 -4.23
N THR A 71 23.14 -7.78 -3.80
CA THR A 71 22.54 -8.95 -4.44
C THR A 71 22.14 -10.05 -3.47
N ASP A 72 22.57 -10.15 -2.21
CA ASP A 72 22.24 -11.37 -1.42
C ASP A 72 21.01 -11.27 -0.50
N ALA A 73 20.26 -10.17 -0.56
CA ALA A 73 18.85 -10.22 -0.17
C ALA A 73 17.95 -10.81 -1.26
N GLN A 74 18.57 -11.28 -2.34
CA GLN A 74 18.06 -12.23 -3.32
C GLN A 74 18.10 -13.67 -2.77
N GLY A 75 18.24 -13.87 -1.45
CA GLY A 75 18.00 -15.16 -0.81
C GLY A 75 16.50 -15.46 -0.71
N ALA A 76 15.96 -16.15 -1.72
CA ALA A 76 14.74 -16.96 -1.81
C ALA A 76 13.37 -16.43 -1.30
N GLY A 77 13.30 -15.27 -0.63
CA GLY A 77 12.05 -14.79 -0.03
C GLY A 77 11.82 -13.28 -0.10
N GLY A 78 12.87 -12.45 -0.02
CA GLY A 78 12.72 -10.99 0.07
C GLY A 78 12.18 -10.33 -1.19
N THR A 79 12.87 -10.50 -2.33
CA THR A 79 12.45 -9.96 -3.63
C THR A 79 11.14 -10.57 -4.12
N TYR A 80 10.96 -11.88 -3.92
CA TYR A 80 9.72 -12.58 -4.26
C TYR A 80 8.53 -12.06 -3.43
N LEU A 81 8.73 -11.77 -2.13
CA LEU A 81 7.69 -11.21 -1.28
C LEU A 81 7.30 -9.79 -1.72
N VAL A 82 8.27 -8.93 -2.02
CA VAL A 82 8.00 -7.58 -2.54
C VAL A 82 7.22 -7.64 -3.84
N SER A 83 7.66 -8.45 -4.81
CA SER A 83 6.98 -8.58 -6.11
C SER A 83 5.60 -9.22 -5.97
N PHE A 84 5.44 -10.21 -5.09
CA PHE A 84 4.15 -10.83 -4.78
C PHE A 84 3.16 -9.82 -4.18
N LEU A 85 3.58 -9.03 -3.20
CA LEU A 85 2.73 -8.04 -2.55
C LEU A 85 2.32 -6.91 -3.51
N LYS A 86 3.27 -6.41 -4.32
CA LYS A 86 2.97 -5.44 -5.39
C LYS A 86 2.00 -6.03 -6.41
N SER A 87 2.28 -7.23 -6.93
CA SER A 87 1.42 -7.91 -7.91
C SER A 87 -0.01 -8.11 -7.39
N THR A 88 -0.16 -8.51 -6.12
CA THR A 88 -1.49 -8.71 -5.50
C THR A 88 -2.24 -7.38 -5.35
N ARG A 89 -1.55 -6.31 -4.94
CA ARG A 89 -2.12 -4.94 -4.90
C ARG A 89 -2.56 -4.49 -6.29
N ASP A 90 -1.69 -4.63 -7.29
CA ASP A 90 -1.93 -4.16 -8.64
C ASP A 90 -3.01 -4.98 -9.36
N GLN A 91 -3.10 -6.28 -9.10
CA GLN A 91 -4.21 -7.12 -9.56
C GLN A 91 -5.54 -6.64 -8.98
N THR A 92 -5.55 -6.23 -7.71
CA THR A 92 -6.76 -5.67 -7.07
C THR A 92 -7.14 -4.34 -7.70
N ALA A 93 -6.19 -3.43 -7.87
CA ALA A 93 -6.44 -2.12 -8.48
C ALA A 93 -7.00 -2.24 -9.91
N ARG A 94 -6.51 -3.19 -10.71
CA ARG A 94 -7.01 -3.48 -12.07
C ARG A 94 -8.47 -3.96 -12.10
N CYS A 95 -9.02 -4.42 -10.98
CA CYS A 95 -10.43 -4.80 -10.90
C CYS A 95 -11.37 -3.60 -10.83
N PHE A 96 -10.86 -2.39 -10.58
CA PHE A 96 -11.65 -1.15 -10.55
C PHE A 96 -12.34 -0.92 -11.89
N LEU A 97 -13.57 -0.41 -11.84
CA LEU A 97 -14.35 -0.10 -13.03
C LEU A 97 -14.36 1.42 -13.21
N GLY A 98 -13.99 1.90 -14.39
CA GLY A 98 -14.08 3.33 -14.69
C GLY A 98 -15.50 3.88 -14.53
N ASP A 99 -15.58 5.18 -14.30
CA ASP A 99 -16.85 5.89 -14.37
C ASP A 99 -17.36 5.90 -15.82
N ARG A 100 -18.69 5.82 -16.01
CA ARG A 100 -19.30 5.81 -17.35
C ARG A 100 -19.09 7.12 -18.08
N GLU A 101 -19.05 8.22 -17.33
CA GLU A 101 -19.10 9.57 -17.89
C GLU A 101 -17.72 10.14 -18.23
N THR A 102 -16.69 9.81 -17.43
CA THR A 102 -15.36 10.41 -17.60
C THR A 102 -14.35 9.49 -18.29
N GLY A 103 -14.63 8.18 -18.40
CA GLY A 103 -13.69 7.20 -18.97
C GLY A 103 -12.32 7.14 -18.27
N GLN A 104 -12.15 7.88 -17.17
CA GLN A 104 -10.86 8.12 -16.54
C GLN A 104 -10.58 7.06 -15.48
N MET A 105 -9.60 6.22 -15.80
CA MET A 105 -8.89 5.40 -14.82
C MET A 105 -7.93 6.30 -14.05
N LYS A 106 -8.37 6.89 -12.94
CA LYS A 106 -7.47 7.57 -12.01
C LYS A 106 -7.25 6.72 -10.77
N TRP A 107 -6.42 5.70 -10.92
CA TRP A 107 -5.72 5.09 -9.79
C TRP A 107 -4.30 5.64 -9.80
N GLN A 108 -4.03 6.58 -8.90
CA GLN A 108 -2.67 6.89 -8.51
C GLN A 108 -2.37 5.95 -7.35
N ALA A 109 -1.53 4.95 -7.60
CA ALA A 109 -0.82 4.35 -6.49
C ALA A 109 0.04 5.47 -5.92
N ASP A 110 -0.02 5.68 -4.61
CA ASP A 110 1.09 6.32 -3.93
C ASP A 110 2.27 5.37 -4.15
N ASP A 111 3.05 5.62 -5.20
CA ASP A 111 4.26 4.88 -5.51
C ASP A 111 5.27 5.22 -4.41
N MET A 112 5.14 4.47 -3.31
CA MET A 112 6.13 4.43 -2.25
C MET A 112 7.30 3.62 -2.81
N ASP A 113 8.11 4.28 -3.62
CA ASP A 113 9.24 3.65 -4.29
C ASP A 113 10.31 3.27 -3.25
N LEU A 114 10.69 2.01 -3.28
CA LEU A 114 11.77 1.46 -2.45
C LEU A 114 13.10 1.70 -3.15
N GLU A 115 13.51 2.95 -3.24
CA GLU A 115 14.85 3.32 -3.66
C GLU A 115 15.83 3.04 -2.50
N GLY A 116 16.72 2.07 -2.69
CA GLY A 116 17.88 1.85 -1.80
C GLY A 116 17.56 1.55 -0.33
N LEU A 117 16.53 0.75 -0.04
CA LEU A 117 16.13 0.37 1.32
C LEU A 117 15.81 1.57 2.24
N LYS A 118 15.46 2.72 1.65
CA LYS A 118 14.99 3.89 2.38
C LYS A 118 13.53 4.12 2.03
N MET A 119 12.64 3.99 3.01
CA MET A 119 11.27 4.46 2.89
C MET A 119 11.33 5.98 2.74
N LYS A 120 11.10 6.50 1.54
CA LYS A 120 10.81 7.93 1.37
C LYS A 120 9.33 8.13 1.64
N GLU A 121 9.04 8.98 2.61
CA GLU A 121 7.70 9.46 2.88
C GLU A 121 7.33 10.46 1.77
N SER A 122 6.42 10.06 0.88
CA SER A 122 5.82 10.99 -0.07
C SER A 122 4.92 11.93 0.72
N SER A 123 5.29 13.21 0.70
CA SER A 123 4.61 14.27 1.45
C SER A 123 3.21 14.55 0.90
N SER A 124 2.30 14.97 1.80
CA SER A 124 0.88 15.30 1.66
C SER A 124 -0.06 14.09 1.78
N LEU A 125 -0.98 13.99 2.75
CA LEU A 125 -1.99 14.98 3.14
C LEU A 125 -2.34 14.89 4.65
N LEU A 126 -2.49 16.08 5.24
CA LEU A 126 -2.90 16.35 6.60
C LEU A 126 -4.30 15.78 6.93
N HIS A 127 -4.47 15.28 8.15
CA HIS A 127 -5.78 15.27 8.84
C HIS A 127 -5.74 16.33 9.96
N PRO A 128 -6.75 17.21 10.08
CA PRO A 128 -6.82 18.20 11.15
C PRO A 128 -7.37 17.53 12.41
N GLY A 129 -6.57 17.50 13.49
CA GLY A 129 -7.08 17.02 14.76
C GLY A 129 -6.04 16.81 15.85
N THR A 130 -5.97 17.80 16.75
CA THR A 130 -5.74 17.63 18.21
C THR A 130 -4.28 17.68 18.72
N ASN A 131 -3.91 18.89 19.14
CA ASN A 131 -3.31 19.34 20.41
C ASN A 131 -1.88 18.93 20.87
N LEU A 132 -1.04 19.98 20.91
CA LEU A 132 -0.37 20.56 22.10
C LEU A 132 0.21 19.63 23.18
N ILE A 133 1.52 19.81 23.46
CA ILE A 133 2.19 20.09 24.75
C ILE A 133 3.71 20.20 24.43
N VAL A 134 4.29 21.39 24.26
CA VAL A 134 4.94 22.28 25.25
C VAL A 134 6.10 21.66 26.07
N LYS A 135 7.32 22.11 25.77
CA LYS A 135 8.30 22.79 26.67
C LYS A 135 9.48 23.26 25.81
N SER A 136 9.67 24.56 25.52
CA SER A 136 10.41 25.56 26.33
C SER A 136 11.60 24.94 27.08
N LYS A 137 12.85 25.39 26.98
CA LYS A 137 13.48 26.72 26.98
C LYS A 137 14.94 26.40 26.53
N SER A 138 15.73 27.24 25.88
CA SER A 138 16.16 28.55 26.34
C SER A 138 17.05 29.19 25.28
N ASP A 139 16.90 30.50 25.18
CA ASP A 139 17.73 31.44 24.45
C ASP A 139 19.23 31.27 24.75
N GLN A 140 20.08 31.54 23.76
CA GLN A 140 20.96 32.71 23.82
C GLN A 140 21.64 32.94 22.46
N GLU A 141 21.52 34.19 22.02
CA GLU A 141 22.29 34.86 20.99
C GLU A 141 23.81 34.65 21.18
N ILE A 142 24.57 34.69 20.08
CA ILE A 142 25.80 35.49 19.99
C ILE A 142 26.16 35.64 18.50
N PHE A 143 26.15 36.90 18.07
CA PHE A 143 26.80 37.45 16.89
C PHE A 143 28.25 36.98 16.74
N LYS A 144 28.72 36.76 15.51
CA LYS A 144 29.78 37.59 14.91
C LYS A 144 29.99 37.31 13.42
N GLU A 145 29.94 38.40 12.67
CA GLU A 145 30.38 38.60 11.29
C GLU A 145 31.90 38.43 11.12
N ASP A 146 32.26 38.13 9.87
CA ASP A 146 33.43 38.55 9.10
C ASP A 146 34.86 38.30 9.61
N HIS A 147 35.56 37.40 8.92
CA HIS A 147 36.61 37.77 7.95
C HIS A 147 36.95 36.61 7.01
#